data_AF-A0A3B8WAP0-F1
#
_entry.id   AF-A0A3B8WAP0-F1
#
_cell.length_a   1.000
_cell.length_b   1.000
_cell.length_c   1.000
_cell.angle_alpha   90.00
_cell.angle_beta   90.00
_cell.angle_gamma   90.00
#
_symmetry.space_group_name_H-M   'P 1'
#
loop_
_entity.id
_entity.type
_entity.pdbx_description
1 polymer ?
#
loop_
_entity_poly.entity_id
_entity_poly.type
_entity_poly.pdbx_seq_one_letter_code
_entity_poly.pdbx_strand_id
1 'polypeptide(L)'
;EQLEERRRAIQVRTENLQSEQNKRSKSIGKAKAAGEDIKPLLEEVESLKQQRGDAEDELRSVQESLNAFFAGIPNLPDDDVPPGASEDDNVET
;
A
#
# COMPACT_ATOMS: atom_id res chain seq x y z
N GLU A 1 -2.67 -5.82 -13.91
CA GLU A 1 -1.26 -5.48 -13.59
C GLU A 1 -1.09 -4.06 -13.05
N GLN A 2 -1.59 -3.02 -13.73
CA GLN A 2 -1.38 -1.61 -13.33
C GLN A 2 -1.76 -1.26 -11.87
N LEU A 3 -2.86 -1.81 -11.32
CA LEU A 3 -3.26 -1.54 -9.93
C LEU A 3 -2.32 -2.17 -8.90
N GLU A 4 -1.83 -3.38 -9.15
CA GLU A 4 -0.90 -4.06 -8.23
C GLU A 4 0.50 -3.43 -8.28
N GLU A 5 0.96 -3.03 -9.47
CA GLU A 5 2.19 -2.25 -9.62
C GLU A 5 2.11 -0.91 -8.88
N ARG A 6 0.99 -0.20 -9.04
CA ARG A 6 0.74 1.06 -8.32
C ARG A 6 0.71 0.84 -6.80
N ARG A 7 0.02 -0.21 -6.33
CA ARG A 7 -0.01 -0.58 -4.90
C ARG A 7 1.40 -0.80 -4.35
N ARG A 8 2.23 -1.57 -5.05
CA ARG A 8 3.63 -1.83 -4.66
C ARG A 8 4.46 -0.55 -4.63
N ALA A 9 4.34 0.29 -5.66
CA ALA A 9 5.07 1.55 -5.73
C ALA A 9 4.72 2.49 -4.57
N ILE A 10 3.43 2.63 -4.25
CA ILE A 10 2.97 3.45 -3.12
C ILE A 10 3.44 2.85 -1.80
N GLN A 11 3.36 1.53 -1.62
CA GLN A 11 3.83 0.88 -0.41
C GLN A 11 5.32 1.17 -0.14
N VAL A 12 6.18 1.00 -1.17
CA VAL A 12 7.61 1.31 -1.06
C VAL A 12 7.83 2.79 -0.75
N ARG A 13 7.05 3.69 -1.37
CA ARG A 13 7.12 5.13 -1.08
C ARG A 13 6.76 5.43 0.38
N THR A 14 5.69 4.84 0.92
CA THR A 14 5.28 5.00 2.32
C THR A 14 6.37 4.53 3.29
N GLU A 15 6.98 3.37 3.02
CA GLU A 15 8.08 2.84 3.82
C GLU A 15 9.32 3.75 3.80
N ASN A 16 9.66 4.30 2.62
CA ASN A 16 10.74 5.26 2.47
C ASN A 16 10.48 6.55 3.26
N LEU A 17 9.28 7.13 3.14
CA LEU A 17 8.88 8.32 3.89
C LEU A 17 8.93 8.08 5.40
N GLN A 18 8.49 6.91 5.86
CA GLN A 18 8.57 6.52 7.27
C GLN A 18 10.03 6.40 7.75
N SER A 19 10.91 5.81 6.92
CA SER A 19 12.34 5.71 7.21
C SER A 19 13.00 7.09 7.30
N GLU A 20 12.70 7.98 6.36
CA GLU A 20 13.21 9.36 6.35
C GLU A 20 12.74 10.16 7.55
N GLN A 21 11.44 10.11 7.87
CA GLN A 21 10.88 10.75 9.06
C GLN A 21 11.59 10.28 10.33
N ASN A 22 11.84 8.98 10.47
CA ASN A 22 12.56 8.42 11.63
C ASN A 22 14.01 8.90 11.70
N LYS A 23 14.70 8.99 10.55
CA LYS A 23 16.07 9.51 10.48
C LYS A 23 16.12 10.98 10.88
N ARG A 24 15.23 11.81 10.35
CA ARG A 24 15.13 13.25 10.67
C ARG A 24 14.78 13.48 12.13
N SER A 25 13.85 12.70 12.68
CA SER A 25 13.48 12.77 14.10
C SER A 25 14.68 12.51 15.04
N LYS A 26 15.55 11.56 14.67
CA LYS A 26 16.81 11.32 15.42
C LYS A 26 17.78 12.50 15.30
N SER A 27 17.89 13.12 14.12
CA SER A 27 18.73 14.32 13.93
C SER A 27 18.25 15.51 14.75
N ILE A 28 16.93 15.71 14.90
CA ILE A 28 16.36 16.74 15.79
C ILE A 28 16.84 16.54 17.23
N GLY A 29 16.81 15.30 17.73
CA GLY A 29 17.28 14.99 19.09
C GLY A 29 18.75 15.35 19.29
N LYS A 30 19.60 15.08 18.29
CA LYS A 30 21.02 15.44 18.31
C LYS A 30 21.24 16.95 18.24
N ALA A 31 20.59 17.63 17.31
CA ALA A 31 20.68 19.09 17.14
C ALA A 31 20.20 19.82 18.40
N LYS A 32 19.09 19.37 18.99
CA LYS A 32 18.58 19.90 20.26
C LYS A 32 19.57 19.72 21.42
N ALA A 33 20.24 18.57 21.49
CA ALA A 33 21.28 18.32 22.50
C ALA A 33 22.54 19.17 22.27
N ALA A 34 22.84 19.51 21.02
CA ALA A 34 23.94 20.39 20.63
C ALA A 34 23.62 21.89 20.77
N GLY A 35 22.36 22.26 21.05
CA GLY A 35 21.93 23.66 21.15
C GLY A 35 21.76 24.35 19.78
N GLU A 36 21.64 23.58 18.71
CA GLU A 36 21.43 24.06 17.34
C GLU A 36 19.96 24.44 17.09
N ASP A 37 19.71 25.23 16.03
CA ASP A 37 18.35 25.56 15.62
C ASP A 37 17.66 24.34 14.99
N ILE A 38 16.56 23.92 15.61
CA ILE A 38 15.77 22.76 15.20
C ILE A 38 14.52 23.12 14.38
N LYS A 39 14.16 24.41 14.26
CA LYS A 39 13.00 24.84 13.48
C LYS A 39 12.95 24.25 12.05
N PRO A 40 14.02 24.37 11.23
CA PRO A 40 13.98 23.84 9.87
C PRO A 40 13.81 22.31 9.84
N LEU A 41 14.39 21.60 10.82
CA LEU A 41 14.24 20.15 10.93
C LEU A 41 12.83 19.73 11.34
N LEU A 42 12.17 20.51 12.20
CA LEU A 42 10.78 20.26 12.61
C LEU A 42 9.81 20.44 11.43
N GLU A 43 10.00 21.50 10.63
CA GLU A 43 9.21 21.75 9.42
C GLU A 43 9.37 20.61 8.40
N GLU A 44 10.59 20.11 8.20
CA GLU A 44 10.85 18.95 7.33
C GLU A 44 10.15 17.69 7.83
N VAL A 45 10.18 17.40 9.14
CA VAL A 45 9.51 16.23 9.71
C VAL A 45 7.98 16.33 9.59
N GLU A 46 7.40 17.51 9.78
CA GLU A 46 5.95 17.68 9.61
C GLU A 46 5.55 17.54 8.13
N SER A 47 6.35 18.05 7.20
CA SER A 47 6.15 17.82 5.76
C SER A 47 6.20 16.34 5.40
N LEU A 48 7.20 15.59 5.91
CA LEU A 48 7.32 14.14 5.70
C LEU A 48 6.12 13.39 6.28
N LYS A 49 5.60 13.84 7.43
CA LYS A 49 4.43 13.24 8.07
C LYS A 49 3.17 13.45 7.24
N GLN A 50 2.97 14.65 6.67
CA GLN A 50 1.85 14.92 5.77
C GLN A 50 1.94 14.04 4.51
N GLN A 51 3.11 14.02 3.86
CA GLN A 51 3.32 13.20 2.66
C GLN A 51 3.11 11.70 2.93
N ARG A 52 3.50 11.22 4.11
CA ARG A 52 3.27 9.84 4.53
C ARG A 52 1.78 9.56 4.69
N GLY A 53 1.03 10.47 5.33
CA GLY A 53 -0.42 10.35 5.47
C GLY A 53 -1.13 10.29 4.11
N ASP A 54 -0.76 11.18 3.19
CA ASP A 54 -1.33 11.20 1.83
C ASP A 54 -1.05 9.87 1.09
N ALA A 55 0.16 9.32 1.24
CA ALA A 55 0.53 8.04 0.64
C ALA A 55 -0.19 6.84 1.29
N GLU A 56 -0.44 6.88 2.60
CA GLU A 56 -1.23 5.87 3.32
C GLU A 56 -2.69 5.85 2.84
N ASP A 57 -3.29 7.01 2.61
CA ASP A 57 -4.67 7.12 2.10
C ASP A 57 -4.75 6.70 0.63
N GLU A 58 -3.77 7.06 -0.20
CA GLU A 58 -3.67 6.56 -1.58
C GLU A 58 -3.54 5.03 -1.62
N LEU A 59 -2.70 4.45 -0.76
CA LEU A 59 -2.52 3.01 -0.65
C LEU A 59 -3.83 2.30 -0.29
N ARG A 60 -4.59 2.86 0.67
CA ARG A 60 -5.89 2.32 1.08
C ARG A 60 -6.88 2.29 -0.08
N SER A 61 -6.98 3.39 -0.83
CA SER A 61 -7.88 3.48 -1.98
C SER A 61 -7.54 2.46 -3.09
N VAL A 62 -6.25 2.25 -3.35
CA VAL A 62 -5.80 1.25 -4.34
C VAL A 62 -6.09 -0.18 -3.85
N GLN A 63 -5.91 -0.45 -2.55
CA GLN A 63 -6.24 -1.75 -1.96
C GLN A 63 -7.73 -2.05 -2.04
N GLU A 64 -8.60 -1.08 -1.75
CA GLU A 64 -10.05 -1.22 -1.91
C GLU A 64 -10.43 -1.55 -3.36
N SER A 65 -9.82 -0.85 -4.32
CA SER A 65 -10.04 -1.11 -5.75
C SER A 65 -9.59 -2.51 -6.17
N LEU A 66 -8.45 -2.99 -5.65
CA LEU A 66 -7.96 -4.35 -5.89
C LEU A 66 -8.87 -5.40 -5.27
N ASN A 67 -9.33 -5.19 -4.04
CA ASN A 67 -10.24 -6.11 -3.36
C ASN A 67 -11.58 -6.23 -4.09
N ALA A 68 -12.12 -5.11 -4.57
CA ALA A 68 -13.33 -5.11 -5.40
C ALA A 68 -13.14 -5.89 -6.71
N PHE A 69 -11.96 -5.76 -7.34
CA PHE A 69 -11.63 -6.53 -8.53
C PHE A 69 -11.53 -8.04 -8.23
N PHE A 70 -10.82 -8.43 -7.17
CA PHE A 70 -10.68 -9.84 -6.79
C PHE A 70 -12.00 -10.49 -6.38
N ALA A 71 -12.90 -9.74 -5.73
CA ALA A 71 -14.23 -10.23 -5.35
C ALA A 71 -15.11 -10.60 -6.56
N GLY A 72 -14.80 -10.09 -7.75
CA GLY A 72 -15.50 -10.43 -8.99
C GLY A 72 -14.95 -11.65 -9.73
N ILE A 73 -13.82 -12.22 -9.30
CA ILE A 73 -13.19 -13.36 -9.99
C ILE A 73 -13.86 -14.65 -9.50
N PRO A 74 -14.47 -15.46 -10.39
CA PRO A 74 -15.02 -16.75 -10.01
C PRO A 74 -13.91 -17.69 -9.55
N ASN A 75 -14.27 -18.68 -8.73
CA ASN A 75 -13.30 -19.69 -8.32
C ASN A 75 -12.82 -20.50 -9.55
N LEU A 76 -11.57 -20.95 -9.51
CA LEU A 76 -11.07 -21.88 -10.52
C LEU A 76 -11.78 -23.23 -10.33
N PRO A 77 -12.41 -23.80 -11.36
CA PRO A 77 -12.93 -25.17 -11.31
C PRO A 77 -11.81 -26.15 -10.98
N ASP A 78 -12.14 -27.21 -10.25
CA ASP A 78 -11.19 -28.31 -10.01
C ASP A 78 -10.92 -29.07 -11.32
N ASP A 79 -9.75 -29.69 -11.43
CA ASP A 79 -9.32 -30.41 -12.64
C ASP A 79 -10.27 -31.58 -12.98
N ASP A 80 -10.94 -32.16 -11.98
CA ASP A 80 -11.91 -33.25 -12.14
C ASP A 80 -13.32 -32.76 -12.57
N VAL A 81 -13.57 -31.44 -12.58
CA VAL A 81 -14.88 -30.89 -12.99
C VAL A 81 -14.97 -30.91 -14.52
N PRO A 82 -15.94 -31.63 -15.10
CA PRO A 82 -16.09 -31.69 -16.55
C PRO A 82 -16.45 -30.30 -17.11
N PRO A 83 -15.92 -29.94 -18.30
CA PRO A 83 -16.30 -28.71 -18.95
C PRO A 83 -17.78 -28.78 -19.38
N GLY A 84 -18.54 -27.72 -19.06
CA GLY A 84 -19.94 -27.58 -19.46
C GLY A 84 -20.30 -26.11 -19.63
N ALA A 85 -21.23 -25.81 -20.54
CA ALA A 85 -21.72 -24.47 -20.81
C ALA A 85 -23.10 -24.21 -20.18
N SER A 86 -23.87 -25.26 -19.92
CA SER A 86 -25.18 -25.19 -19.27
C SER A 86 -25.46 -26.40 -18.38
N GLU A 87 -26.62 -26.39 -17.71
CA GLU A 87 -27.09 -27.49 -16.87
C GLU A 87 -27.25 -28.81 -17.65
N ASP A 88 -27.45 -28.76 -18.97
CA ASP A 88 -27.60 -29.94 -19.83
C ASP A 88 -26.29 -30.73 -19.99
N ASP A 89 -25.14 -30.11 -19.71
CA ASP A 89 -23.81 -30.73 -19.79
C ASP A 89 -23.41 -31.40 -18.46
N ASN A 90 -24.26 -31.33 -17.43
CA ASN A 90 -23.99 -31.96 -16.14
C ASN A 90 -23.94 -33.48 -16.28
N VAL A 91 -22.85 -34.08 -15.80
CA VAL A 91 -22.71 -35.54 -15.73
C VAL A 91 -23.28 -36.02 -14.39
N GLU A 92 -24.34 -36.83 -14.42
CA GLU A 92 -24.87 -37.48 -13.21
C GLU A 92 -23.85 -38.46 -12.62
N THR A 93 -23.54 -38.28 -11.34
CA THR A 93 -22.67 -39.13 -10.51
C THR A 93 -23.38 -40.37 -9.99
#